data_AF-A0A370U4F8-F1
#
_entry.id   AF-A0A370U4F8-F1
#
_cell.length_a   1.000
_cell.length_b   1.000
_cell.length_c   1.000
_cell.angle_alpha   90.00
_cell.angle_beta   90.00
_cell.angle_gamma   90.00
#
_symmetry.space_group_name_H-M   'P 1'
#
loop_
_entity.id
_entity.type
_entity.pdbx_description
1 polymer ?
#
loop_
_entity_poly.entity_id
_entity_poly.type
_entity_poly.pdbx_seq_one_letter_code
_entity_poly.pdbx_strand_id
1 'polypeptide(L)' 'MNNLINDGLGLMMLGMGFVFLFLGILIFATTYMSKLLTHYFPEVMPATKKPQRAPANGPAAVDPNIAAAITAAIHQHRNR' A
#
# COMPACT_ATOMS: atom_id res chain seq x y z
N MET A 1 16.09 -20.55 47.40
CA MET A 1 15.26 -20.81 46.21
C MET A 1 14.64 -19.54 45.60
N ASN A 2 14.15 -18.57 46.37
CA ASN A 2 13.48 -17.37 45.82
C ASN A 2 14.37 -16.48 44.94
N ASN A 3 15.68 -16.37 45.23
CA ASN A 3 16.60 -15.54 44.43
C ASN A 3 16.84 -16.08 43.02
N LEU A 4 17.00 -17.40 42.83
CA LEU A 4 17.24 -17.97 41.49
C LEU A 4 16.06 -17.77 40.54
N ILE A 5 14.84 -17.84 41.05
CA ILE A 5 13.63 -17.61 40.25
C ILE A 5 13.54 -16.13 39.86
N ASN A 6 13.89 -15.23 40.77
CA ASN A 6 13.88 -13.79 40.49
C ASN A 6 14.98 -13.40 39.47
N ASP A 7 16.18 -13.97 39.61
CA ASP A 7 17.28 -13.77 38.66
C ASP A 7 16.96 -14.38 37.30
N GLY A 8 16.35 -15.57 37.26
CA GLY A 8 15.88 -16.20 36.03
C GLY A 8 14.78 -15.39 35.34
N LEU A 9 13.84 -14.81 36.09
CA LEU A 9 12.80 -13.93 35.58
C LEU A 9 13.42 -12.64 34.99
N GLY A 10 14.41 -12.07 35.67
CA GLY A 10 15.16 -10.91 35.18
C GLY A 10 15.90 -11.20 33.87
N LEU A 11 16.58 -12.34 33.78
CA LEU A 11 17.24 -12.79 32.55
C LEU A 11 16.25 -13.04 31.41
N MET A 12 15.08 -13.60 31.71
CA MET A 12 14.04 -13.85 30.71
C MET A 12 13.43 -12.55 30.18
N MET A 13 13.15 -11.58 31.07
CA MET A 13 12.71 -10.24 30.67
C MET A 13 13.77 -9.52 29.83
N LEU A 14 15.04 -9.59 30.24
CA LEU A 14 16.14 -8.96 29.51
C LEU A 14 16.32 -9.58 28.11
N GLY A 15 16.34 -10.91 28.03
CA GLY A 15 16.47 -11.64 26.77
C GLY A 15 15.29 -11.40 25.84
N MET A 16 14.06 -11.53 26.34
CA MET A 16 12.86 -11.29 25.52
C MET A 16 12.73 -9.82 25.11
N GLY A 17 13.09 -8.88 25.98
CA GLY A 17 13.11 -7.45 25.68
C GLY A 17 14.13 -7.09 24.59
N PHE A 18 15.33 -7.66 24.65
CA PHE A 18 16.35 -7.46 23.61
C PHE A 18 15.91 -8.03 22.26
N VAL A 19 15.30 -9.21 22.24
CA VAL A 19 14.73 -9.79 21.02
C VAL A 19 13.64 -8.87 20.43
N PHE A 20 12.73 -8.35 21.27
CA PHE A 20 11.70 -7.40 20.83
C PHE A 20 12.31 -6.13 20.24
N LEU A 21 13.32 -5.56 20.89
CA LEU A 21 14.02 -4.38 20.38
C LEU A 21 14.69 -4.67 19.03
N PHE A 22 15.38 -5.80 18.93
CA PHE A 22 16.06 -6.22 17.71
C PHE A 22 15.08 -6.43 16.55
N LEU A 23 13.99 -7.17 16.79
CA LEU A 23 12.93 -7.35 15.79
C LEU A 23 12.29 -6.01 15.42
N GLY A 24 12.04 -5.12 16.38
CA GLY A 24 11.52 -3.79 16.13
C GLY A 24 12.42 -3.02 15.15
N ILE A 25 13.72 -3.00 15.42
CA ILE A 25 14.72 -2.37 14.54
C ILE A 25 14.70 -3.02 13.14
N LEU A 26 14.64 -4.35 13.05
CA LEU A 26 14.56 -5.05 11.75
C LEU A 26 13.28 -4.72 10.99
N ILE A 27 12.14 -4.61 11.68
CA ILE A 27 10.86 -4.22 11.06
C ILE A 27 10.98 -2.78 10.53
N PHE A 28 11.56 -1.86 11.31
CA PHE A 28 11.78 -0.48 10.83
C PHE A 28 12.75 -0.44 9.64
N ALA A 29 13.84 -1.21 9.68
CA ALA A 29 14.81 -1.29 8.59
C ALA A 29 14.18 -1.83 7.29
N THR A 30 13.42 -2.92 7.39
CA THR A 30 12.72 -3.52 6.24
C THR A 30 11.60 -2.61 5.73
N THR A 31 10.88 -1.91 6.62
CA THR A 31 9.87 -0.91 6.24
C THR A 31 10.51 0.28 5.53
N TYR A 32 11.64 0.78 6.04
CA TYR A 32 12.38 1.86 5.41
C TYR A 32 12.89 1.43 4.04
N MET A 33 13.47 0.24 3.92
CA MET A 33 13.86 -0.35 2.65
C MET A 33 12.67 -0.43 1.69
N SER A 34 11.53 -0.97 2.13
CA SER A 34 10.30 -1.07 1.31
C SER A 34 9.80 0.30 0.84
N LYS A 35 9.82 1.31 1.72
CA LYS A 35 9.42 2.69 1.39
C LYS A 35 10.41 3.35 0.43
N LEU A 36 11.71 3.12 0.61
CA LEU A 36 12.74 3.63 -0.27
C LEU A 36 12.63 2.99 -1.66
N LEU A 37 12.45 1.68 -1.72
CA LEU A 37 12.25 0.95 -2.96
C LEU A 37 11.01 1.48 -3.69
N THR A 38 9.84 1.56 -3.03
CA THR A 38 8.61 2.07 -3.66
C THR A 38 8.67 3.54 -4.07
N HIS A 39 9.45 4.38 -3.37
CA HIS A 39 9.58 5.80 -3.69
C HIS A 39 10.59 6.08 -4.81
N TYR A 40 11.75 5.42 -4.79
CA TYR A 40 12.84 5.65 -5.75
C TYR A 40 12.78 4.75 -6.98
N PHE A 41 12.26 3.53 -6.82
CA PHE A 41 11.93 2.61 -7.90
C PHE A 41 10.46 2.23 -7.76
N PRO A 42 9.52 3.13 -8.09
CA PRO A 42 8.14 2.73 -8.25
C PRO A 42 8.12 1.66 -9.34
N GLU A 43 8.13 0.40 -8.94
CA GLU A 43 7.75 -0.66 -9.83
C GLU A 43 6.36 -0.26 -10.32
N VAL A 44 6.26 -0.07 -11.63
CA VAL A 44 5.00 -0.08 -12.36
C VAL A 44 4.40 -1.48 -12.21
N MET A 45 4.04 -1.84 -10.98
CA MET A 45 3.03 -2.84 -10.75
C MET A 45 1.80 -2.27 -11.45
N PRO A 46 1.24 -2.97 -12.46
CA PRO A 46 -0.01 -2.54 -13.04
C PRO A 46 -0.96 -2.40 -11.88
N ALA A 47 -1.44 -1.16 -11.67
CA ALA A 47 -2.25 -0.79 -10.53
C ALA A 47 -3.17 -1.95 -10.22
N THR A 48 -2.94 -2.64 -9.10
CA THR A 48 -3.91 -3.61 -8.62
C THR A 48 -5.10 -2.72 -8.32
N LYS A 49 -6.01 -2.62 -9.28
CA LYS A 49 -7.24 -1.87 -9.16
C LYS A 49 -7.78 -2.33 -7.82
N LYS A 50 -7.86 -1.41 -6.84
CA LYS A 50 -8.80 -1.55 -5.73
C LYS A 50 -10.04 -2.21 -6.33
N PRO A 51 -10.60 -3.28 -5.75
CA PRO A 51 -11.87 -3.80 -6.26
C PRO A 51 -12.85 -2.63 -6.19
N GLN A 52 -13.03 -1.97 -7.33
CA GLN A 52 -13.95 -0.87 -7.46
C GLN A 52 -15.28 -1.55 -7.31
N ARG A 53 -15.96 -1.26 -6.21
CA ARG A 53 -17.34 -1.66 -5.98
C ARG A 53 -18.07 -1.46 -7.30
N ALA A 54 -18.53 -2.57 -7.88
CA ALA A 54 -19.18 -2.56 -9.18
C ALA A 54 -20.32 -1.52 -9.13
N PRO A 55 -20.40 -0.56 -10.06
CA PRO A 55 -21.52 0.34 -10.11
C PRO A 55 -22.77 -0.51 -10.39
N ALA A 56 -23.76 -0.37 -9.52
CA ALA A 56 -25.07 -0.99 -9.69
C ALA A 56 -25.64 -0.61 -11.06
N ASN A 57 -26.23 -1.61 -11.73
CA ASN A 57 -26.88 -1.50 -13.03
C ASN A 57 -27.79 -0.26 -13.10
N GLY A 58 -27.34 0.75 -13.84
CA GLY A 58 -28.10 1.90 -14.32
C GLY A 58 -27.67 2.18 -15.75
N PRO A 59 -28.51 2.83 -16.59
CA PRO A 59 -28.35 2.88 -18.04
C PRO A 59 -26.93 3.31 -18.40
N ALA A 60 -26.29 2.50 -19.25
CA ALA A 60 -24.87 2.52 -19.59
C ALA A 60 -24.29 3.94 -19.50
N ALA A 61 -23.57 4.22 -18.40
CA ALA A 61 -22.87 5.47 -18.21
C ALA A 61 -21.86 5.60 -19.36
N VAL A 62 -22.20 6.43 -20.34
CA VAL A 62 -21.33 6.71 -21.49
C VAL A 62 -20.00 7.21 -20.94
N ASP A 63 -18.92 6.51 -21.28
CA ASP A 63 -17.58 6.85 -20.84
C ASP A 63 -17.32 8.34 -21.18
N PRO A 64 -16.94 9.18 -20.19
CA PRO A 64 -16.65 10.59 -20.42
C PRO A 64 -15.65 10.82 -21.56
N ASN A 65 -14.73 9.87 -21.80
CA ASN A 65 -13.81 9.94 -22.92
C ASN A 65 -14.50 9.75 -24.28
N ILE A 66 -15.50 8.86 -24.35
CA ILE A 66 -16.28 8.65 -25.58
C ILE A 66 -17.14 9.88 -25.85
N ALA A 67 -17.77 10.47 -24.83
CA ALA A 67 -18.52 11.73 -24.98
C ALA A 67 -17.62 12.88 -25.44
N ALA A 68 -16.41 12.99 -24.91
CA ALA A 68 -15.42 14.00 -25.32
C ALA A 68 -14.95 13.79 -26.78
N ALA A 69 -14.68 12.54 -27.16
CA ALA A 69 -14.28 12.20 -28.53
C ALA A 69 -15.38 12.51 -29.56
N ILE A 70 -16.64 12.18 -29.25
CA ILE A 70 -17.79 12.50 -30.11
C ILE A 70 -17.94 14.02 -30.24
N THR A 71 -17.80 14.76 -29.14
CA THR A 71 -17.92 16.23 -29.14
C THR A 71 -16.82 16.87 -29.99
N ALA A 72 -15.59 16.39 -29.88
CA ALA A 72 -14.47 16.85 -30.72
C ALA A 72 -14.70 16.56 -32.21
N ALA A 73 -15.21 15.36 -32.53
CA ALA A 73 -15.52 14.98 -33.91
C ALA A 73 -16.62 15.85 -34.53
N ILE A 74 -17.68 16.17 -33.77
CA ILE A 74 -18.77 17.05 -34.23
C ILE A 74 -18.24 18.47 -34.46
N HIS A 75 -17.44 19.00 -33.53
CA HIS A 75 -16.83 20.32 -33.70
C HIS A 75 -15.93 20.39 -34.95
N GLN A 76 -15.14 19.35 -35.19
CA GLN A 76 -14.26 19.28 -36.35
C GLN A 76 -15.03 19.16 -37.67
N HIS A 77 -16.16 18.46 -37.69
CA HIS A 77 -17.01 18.38 -38.88
C HIS A 77 -17.68 19.73 -39.18
N ARG A 78 -18.12 20.47 -38.15
CA ARG A 78 -18.84 21.74 -38.33
C ARG A 78 -17.93 22.94 -38.69
N ASN A 79 -16.63 22.80 -38.45
CA ASN A 79 -15.60 23.76 -38.85
C ASN A 79 -14.98 23.48 -40.23
N ARG A 80 -15.47 22.46 -40.94
CA ARG A 80 -15.20 22.21 -42.37
C ARG A 80 -16.45 22.50 -43.18
#